data_AF-B8M639-F1
#
_entry.id   AF-B8M639-F1
#
_cell.length_a   1.000
_cell.length_b   1.000
_cell.length_c   1.000
_cell.angle_alpha   90.00
_cell.angle_beta   90.00
_cell.angle_gamma   90.00
#
_symmetry.space_group_name_H-M   'P 1'
#
loop_
_entity.id
_entity.type
_entity.pdbx_description
1 polymer ?
#
loop_
_entity_poly.entity_id
_entity_poly.type
_entity_poly.pdbx_seq_one_letter_code
_entity_poly.pdbx_strand_id
1 'polypeptide(L)'
;MSTPVQDFPPEAEDSCRDSDSASDSLSIANNDEGWEDVEPEEESQPVVGLFTADVYPDVRAMLKDTKERYNFDFVKVQRDLDLDFLGSVRLVNYLRSEIKKGNKEPSVSSTALFQDDIYLKPVLDDDTLLYSLDDLTDEVEVEDPDKSNEKRILELQEELERLKTQFSEYRLAVQKSIGEQLAGTSVNDNPAGSEIPKRGRIEEADADYFTSYSFNTIHETMLKDTVRTDAYRDFIYDNKGLFKDKVVLDVGCGTGILSMFCAKAGAKMVIAVDNSNIIQKARENIYKNGFEHVIRCVRGKIEEVSLPVPQVDIIVSEWMGYGLLFEAMLDSVLWARDHYLVPGGLMVPSHTTLRIAPYVDSDFVDSHVTFWKSVYGFDMSSMLENIHDEAIVTTTKPETVVGSSAVFLPLPLHTITVEELSFVKSFEVTLKEDIPGLDGWNIWFDTFFLPSPTFKFDENVEPSEIKKKGLIAFTTGPFGTETHWQQCVLLANHSGKEPTLLKKGQTIKGSVGYQKKEKGSRALDIEVLWDIDGNQQRQLWSLQ
;
A
#
# COMPACT_ATOMS: atom_id res chain seq x y z
N MET A 1 -73.53 16.35 12.25
CA MET A 1 -74.03 15.45 13.31
C MET A 1 -73.11 14.24 13.37
N SER A 2 -72.65 13.70 14.49
CA SER A 2 -72.43 14.17 15.86
C SER A 2 -71.64 13.02 16.50
N THR A 3 -70.43 13.33 16.98
CA THR A 3 -69.71 12.81 18.16
C THR A 3 -70.50 11.90 19.14
N PRO A 4 -69.86 11.04 19.98
CA PRO A 4 -68.75 11.52 20.82
C PRO A 4 -67.67 10.54 21.34
N VAL A 5 -66.59 11.22 21.76
CA VAL A 5 -65.56 10.91 22.75
C VAL A 5 -66.13 11.06 24.17
N GLN A 6 -65.62 10.30 25.14
CA GLN A 6 -65.57 10.63 26.58
C GLN A 6 -64.27 10.00 27.15
N ASP A 7 -63.26 10.67 27.72
CA ASP A 7 -63.15 11.64 28.85
C ASP A 7 -63.65 11.01 30.18
N PHE A 8 -63.01 11.04 31.37
CA PHE A 8 -61.83 11.71 31.97
C PHE A 8 -61.60 11.02 33.40
N PRO A 9 -61.01 11.59 34.50
CA PRO A 9 -59.75 11.20 35.19
C PRO A 9 -59.97 10.92 36.73
N PRO A 10 -59.19 11.46 37.72
CA PRO A 10 -57.85 11.13 38.28
C PRO A 10 -57.89 10.76 39.80
N GLU A 11 -56.73 10.84 40.51
CA GLU A 11 -56.44 10.96 41.97
C GLU A 11 -55.59 9.80 42.56
N ALA A 12 -54.31 10.01 42.93
CA ALA A 12 -53.71 10.66 44.13
C ALA A 12 -53.45 9.63 45.27
N GLU A 13 -52.20 9.26 45.53
CA GLU A 13 -51.28 9.74 46.60
C GLU A 13 -51.32 8.90 47.91
N ASP A 14 -50.18 8.30 48.28
CA ASP A 14 -49.61 8.23 49.64
C ASP A 14 -48.18 7.62 49.53
N SER A 15 -47.08 8.38 49.68
CA SER A 15 -46.37 8.77 50.93
C SER A 15 -45.85 7.54 51.71
N CYS A 16 -44.62 7.37 52.21
CA CYS A 16 -43.41 8.13 52.58
C CYS A 16 -42.29 7.04 52.78
N ARG A 17 -40.97 7.21 52.74
CA ARG A 17 -40.09 8.19 53.41
C ARG A 17 -38.60 7.91 53.03
N ASP A 18 -37.81 8.96 53.17
CA ASP A 18 -36.44 9.19 52.71
C ASP A 18 -35.29 8.50 53.49
N SER A 19 -34.13 8.41 52.84
CA SER A 19 -32.86 8.83 53.47
C SER A 19 -31.83 9.25 52.41
N ASP A 20 -31.41 10.51 52.53
CA ASP A 20 -30.43 11.27 51.75
C ASP A 20 -29.00 10.67 51.69
N SER A 21 -28.27 10.93 50.59
CA SER A 21 -27.09 11.83 50.64
C SER A 21 -26.52 12.20 49.24
N ALA A 22 -26.65 13.48 48.93
CA ALA A 22 -25.66 14.42 48.36
C ALA A 22 -24.95 14.17 47.01
N SER A 23 -25.21 15.12 46.08
CA SER A 23 -24.33 15.81 45.10
C SER A 23 -23.31 14.99 44.28
N ASP A 24 -23.16 15.14 42.98
CA ASP A 24 -23.04 16.42 42.28
C ASP A 24 -23.16 16.26 40.75
N SER A 25 -23.42 17.39 40.11
CA SER A 25 -23.59 17.64 38.67
C SER A 25 -22.31 17.34 37.87
N LEU A 26 -22.39 16.55 36.79
CA LEU A 26 -21.32 16.49 35.79
C LEU A 26 -21.86 16.52 34.34
N SER A 27 -21.36 17.53 33.64
CA SER A 27 -21.38 17.77 32.20
C SER A 27 -20.84 16.59 31.41
N ILE A 28 -21.60 16.16 30.40
CA ILE A 28 -21.14 15.22 29.37
C ILE A 28 -20.18 15.99 28.44
N ALA A 29 -18.89 15.73 28.60
CA ALA A 29 -17.84 16.11 27.66
C ALA A 29 -17.33 14.85 26.95
N ASN A 30 -17.07 15.02 25.66
CA ASN A 30 -16.58 14.06 24.66
C ASN A 30 -15.61 13.00 25.19
N ASN A 31 -15.85 11.72 24.85
CA ASN A 31 -14.86 10.66 24.95
C ASN A 31 -14.52 10.19 23.53
N ASP A 32 -13.52 10.84 22.93
CA ASP A 32 -12.69 10.30 21.86
C ASP A 32 -11.58 9.49 22.54
N GLU A 33 -11.71 8.16 22.60
CA GLU A 33 -10.62 7.28 23.01
C GLU A 33 -9.71 7.05 21.79
N GLY A 34 -8.85 8.04 21.56
CA GLY A 34 -7.65 7.89 20.76
C GLY A 34 -6.54 7.26 21.60
N TRP A 35 -5.85 6.28 21.00
CA TRP A 35 -4.45 5.90 21.22
C TRP A 35 -3.82 6.46 22.50
N GLU A 36 -3.89 5.70 23.59
CA GLU A 36 -2.99 5.90 24.71
C GLU A 36 -1.58 5.50 24.27
N ASP A 37 -0.68 6.48 24.33
CA ASP A 37 0.75 6.33 24.15
C ASP A 37 1.27 5.15 24.97
N VAL A 38 1.71 4.09 24.29
CA VAL A 38 2.54 3.05 24.91
C VAL A 38 3.88 3.72 25.22
N GLU A 39 4.09 4.09 26.48
CA GLU A 39 5.43 4.37 26.97
C GLU A 39 6.31 3.14 26.68
N PRO A 40 7.53 3.30 26.13
CA PRO A 40 8.40 2.17 25.91
C PRO A 40 8.78 1.59 27.28
N GLU A 41 8.18 0.46 27.65
CA GLU A 41 8.74 -0.39 28.70
C GLU A 41 10.13 -0.82 28.22
N GLU A 42 11.18 -0.22 28.77
CA GLU A 42 12.52 -0.81 28.75
C GLU A 42 12.40 -2.16 29.47
N GLU A 43 12.26 -3.24 28.70
CA GLU A 43 12.39 -4.61 29.21
C GLU A 43 13.80 -4.79 29.79
N SER A 44 13.99 -4.45 31.07
CA SER A 44 15.24 -4.68 31.78
C SER A 44 15.44 -6.19 31.95
N GLN A 45 16.29 -6.79 31.12
CA GLN A 45 16.62 -8.21 31.26
C GLN A 45 17.75 -8.40 32.27
N PRO A 46 17.55 -9.19 33.34
CA PRO A 46 18.56 -9.37 34.36
C PRO A 46 19.77 -10.14 33.83
N VAL A 47 20.97 -9.72 34.20
CA VAL A 47 22.25 -10.30 33.74
C VAL A 47 23.16 -10.70 34.89
N VAL A 48 23.97 -11.75 34.70
CA VAL A 48 24.95 -12.20 35.70
C VAL A 48 26.28 -11.45 35.54
N GLY A 49 26.95 -11.12 36.64
CA GLY A 49 28.24 -10.44 36.62
C GLY A 49 29.37 -11.17 35.87
N LEU A 50 30.42 -10.42 35.50
CA LEU A 50 31.64 -10.98 34.91
C LEU A 50 32.56 -11.63 35.94
N PHE A 51 32.68 -11.02 37.13
CA PHE A 51 33.60 -11.44 38.20
C PHE A 51 32.90 -12.06 39.41
N THR A 52 31.57 -11.95 39.50
CA THR A 52 30.74 -12.50 40.58
C THR A 52 29.53 -13.23 40.02
N ALA A 53 28.92 -14.08 40.85
CA ALA A 53 27.63 -14.72 40.55
C ALA A 53 26.43 -13.81 40.90
N ASP A 54 26.66 -12.52 41.11
CA ASP A 54 25.60 -11.56 41.42
C ASP A 54 24.78 -11.27 40.15
N VAL A 55 23.48 -11.06 40.33
CA VAL A 55 22.54 -10.74 39.26
C VAL A 55 22.23 -9.24 39.30
N TYR A 56 22.38 -8.58 38.16
CA TYR A 56 22.16 -7.16 37.96
C TYR A 56 20.86 -6.94 37.17
N PRO A 57 20.16 -5.81 37.39
CA PRO A 57 18.91 -5.51 36.70
C PRO A 57 19.10 -5.33 35.19
N ASP A 58 20.26 -4.85 34.75
CA ASP A 58 20.61 -4.61 33.35
C ASP A 58 22.14 -4.67 33.15
N VAL A 59 22.58 -4.68 31.88
CA VAL A 59 24.00 -4.73 31.49
C VAL A 59 24.76 -3.49 31.96
N ARG A 60 24.14 -2.31 31.96
CA ARG A 60 24.78 -1.04 32.34
C ARG A 60 25.12 -1.01 33.83
N ALA A 61 24.22 -1.48 34.69
CA ALA A 61 24.43 -1.65 36.11
C ALA A 61 25.57 -2.63 36.39
N MET A 62 25.64 -3.74 35.64
CA MET A 62 26.72 -4.72 35.74
C MET A 62 28.09 -4.13 35.33
N LEU A 63 28.15 -3.39 34.21
CA LEU A 63 29.37 -2.75 33.73
C LEU A 63 29.87 -1.67 34.69
N LYS A 64 28.95 -0.86 35.24
CA LYS A 64 29.27 0.15 36.25
C LYS A 64 29.87 -0.47 37.51
N ASP A 65 29.25 -1.52 38.04
CA ASP A 65 29.75 -2.22 39.22
C ASP A 65 31.12 -2.87 38.96
N THR A 66 31.29 -3.46 37.77
CA THR A 66 32.55 -4.06 37.33
C THR A 66 33.68 -3.03 37.28
N LYS A 67 33.39 -1.83 36.77
CA LYS A 67 34.36 -0.72 36.72
C LYS A 67 34.69 -0.18 38.12
N GLU A 68 33.70 -0.04 38.99
CA GLU A 68 33.89 0.54 40.33
C GLU A 68 34.55 -0.43 41.32
N ARG A 69 34.16 -1.71 41.32
CA ARG A 69 34.65 -2.71 42.29
C ARG A 69 35.90 -3.47 41.82
N TYR A 70 36.01 -3.71 40.52
CA TYR A 70 37.09 -4.54 39.95
C TYR A 70 38.07 -3.73 39.09
N ASN A 71 37.85 -2.41 38.95
CA ASN A 71 38.66 -1.53 38.10
C ASN A 71 38.82 -2.07 36.67
N PHE A 72 37.79 -2.75 36.18
CA PHE A 72 37.78 -3.41 34.88
C PHE A 72 36.74 -2.74 33.97
N ASP A 73 37.21 -2.15 32.88
CA ASP A 73 36.36 -1.46 31.91
C ASP A 73 36.22 -2.33 30.65
N PHE A 74 35.13 -3.10 30.59
CA PHE A 74 34.90 -4.08 29.52
C PHE A 74 34.81 -3.43 28.15
N VAL A 75 34.09 -2.31 28.03
CA VAL A 75 33.92 -1.57 26.76
C VAL A 75 35.26 -1.01 26.29
N LYS A 76 36.09 -0.51 27.20
CA LYS A 76 37.45 -0.09 26.87
C LYS A 76 38.32 -1.25 26.37
N VAL A 77 38.25 -2.43 26.99
CA VAL A 77 39.01 -3.61 26.58
C VAL A 77 38.56 -4.11 25.20
N GLN A 78 37.26 -4.07 24.89
CA GLN A 78 36.76 -4.40 23.55
C GLN A 78 37.36 -3.48 22.48
N ARG A 79 37.41 -2.16 22.73
CA ARG A 79 38.00 -1.18 21.80
C ARG A 79 39.51 -1.32 21.68
N ASP A 80 40.21 -1.44 22.82
CA ASP A 80 41.68 -1.51 22.85
C ASP A 80 42.22 -2.77 22.14
N LEU A 81 41.42 -3.84 22.08
CA LEU A 81 41.76 -5.11 21.43
C LEU A 81 41.03 -5.36 20.10
N ASP A 82 40.24 -4.39 19.61
CA ASP A 82 39.45 -4.47 18.37
C ASP A 82 38.62 -5.77 18.27
N LEU A 83 37.85 -6.06 19.32
CA LEU A 83 37.08 -7.30 19.42
C LEU A 83 35.77 -7.20 18.64
N ASP A 84 35.55 -8.15 17.72
CA ASP A 84 34.25 -8.41 17.13
C ASP A 84 33.29 -9.09 18.13
N PHE A 85 32.04 -9.35 17.73
CA PHE A 85 31.04 -10.03 18.56
C PHE A 85 31.57 -11.34 19.15
N LEU A 86 32.18 -12.19 18.32
CA LEU A 86 32.73 -13.47 18.75
C LEU A 86 33.95 -13.32 19.69
N GLY A 87 34.79 -12.31 19.46
CA GLY A 87 35.88 -11.92 20.35
C GLY A 87 35.38 -11.47 21.72
N SER A 88 34.26 -10.76 21.75
CA SER A 88 33.60 -10.29 22.98
C SER A 88 32.98 -11.46 23.76
N VAL A 89 32.33 -12.40 23.08
CA VAL A 89 31.84 -13.65 23.68
C VAL A 89 32.99 -14.45 24.29
N ARG A 90 34.11 -14.60 23.56
CA ARG A 90 35.31 -15.29 24.08
C ARG A 90 35.88 -14.60 25.31
N LEU A 91 35.91 -13.27 25.34
CA LEU A 91 36.37 -12.50 26.50
C LEU A 91 35.48 -12.73 27.73
N VAL A 92 34.15 -12.67 27.58
CA VAL A 92 33.20 -12.94 28.68
C VAL A 92 33.40 -14.34 29.26
N ASN A 93 33.46 -15.35 28.40
CA ASN A 93 33.65 -16.74 28.82
C ASN A 93 35.04 -16.97 29.43
N TYR A 94 36.08 -16.34 28.89
CA TYR A 94 37.43 -16.38 29.46
C TYR A 94 37.44 -15.84 30.89
N LEU A 95 36.93 -14.62 31.11
CA LEU A 95 36.88 -13.98 32.43
C LEU A 95 36.14 -14.85 33.45
N ARG A 96 34.95 -15.34 33.10
CA ARG A 96 34.16 -16.21 34.00
C ARG A 96 34.83 -17.55 34.25
N SER A 97 35.51 -18.12 33.26
CA SER A 97 36.24 -19.39 33.42
C SER A 97 37.45 -19.25 34.33
N GLU A 98 38.19 -18.14 34.26
CA GLU A 98 39.35 -17.87 35.09
C GLU A 98 38.94 -17.61 36.54
N ILE A 99 37.85 -16.88 36.75
CA ILE A 99 37.25 -16.67 38.06
C ILE A 99 36.80 -17.99 38.69
N LYS A 100 36.16 -18.88 37.90
CA LYS A 100 35.79 -20.23 38.35
C LYS A 100 36.99 -21.09 38.74
N LYS A 101 38.15 -20.88 38.11
CA LYS A 101 39.43 -21.54 38.46
C LYS A 101 40.14 -20.89 39.66
N GLY A 102 39.59 -19.80 40.21
CA GLY A 102 40.13 -19.10 41.37
C GLY A 102 41.10 -17.95 41.05
N ASN A 103 41.26 -17.59 39.77
CA ASN A 103 42.05 -16.44 39.35
C ASN A 103 41.19 -15.17 39.41
N LYS A 104 41.44 -14.31 40.41
CA LYS A 104 40.63 -13.11 40.68
C LYS A 104 40.98 -11.90 39.81
N GLU A 105 42.11 -11.95 39.10
CA GLU A 105 42.61 -10.88 38.23
C GLU A 105 43.11 -11.47 36.90
N PRO A 106 42.22 -11.99 36.04
CA PRO A 106 42.58 -12.49 34.72
C PRO A 106 43.19 -11.40 33.85
N SER A 107 44.32 -11.70 33.21
CA SER A 107 45.00 -10.76 32.31
C SER A 107 44.27 -10.67 30.97
N VAL A 108 44.02 -9.45 30.51
CA VAL A 108 43.42 -9.15 29.19
C VAL A 108 44.38 -8.37 28.29
N SER A 109 45.69 -8.52 28.50
CA SER A 109 46.71 -7.73 27.79
C SER A 109 46.84 -8.07 26.30
N SER A 110 46.26 -9.18 25.84
CA SER A 110 46.29 -9.61 24.43
C SER A 110 45.17 -10.61 24.14
N THR A 111 44.63 -10.55 22.92
CA THR A 111 43.62 -11.49 22.39
C THR A 111 44.09 -12.94 22.38
N ALA A 112 45.40 -13.19 22.30
CA ALA A 112 45.97 -14.53 22.33
C ALA A 112 45.66 -15.33 23.60
N LEU A 113 45.32 -14.66 24.71
CA LEU A 113 44.98 -15.30 25.98
C LEU A 113 43.60 -15.97 25.99
N PHE A 114 42.73 -15.56 25.08
CA PHE A 114 41.33 -16.01 25.01
C PHE A 114 40.85 -16.32 23.58
N GLN A 115 41.78 -16.52 22.64
CA GLN A 115 41.45 -16.84 21.24
C GLN A 115 41.02 -18.30 21.03
N ASP A 116 41.25 -19.17 22.01
CA ASP A 116 40.93 -20.60 21.92
C ASP A 116 39.41 -20.82 21.81
N ASP A 117 39.01 -21.73 20.90
CA ASP A 117 37.60 -22.08 20.65
C ASP A 117 36.90 -22.70 21.86
N ILE A 118 37.66 -23.13 22.89
CA ILE A 118 37.08 -23.52 24.18
C ILE A 118 36.25 -22.39 24.80
N TYR A 119 36.57 -21.12 24.52
CA TYR A 119 35.87 -19.94 25.04
C TYR A 119 34.66 -19.50 24.18
N LEU A 120 34.37 -20.20 23.08
CA LEU A 120 33.11 -20.06 22.37
C LEU A 120 31.97 -20.85 23.04
N LYS A 121 32.28 -21.68 24.04
CA LYS A 121 31.28 -22.40 24.83
C LYS A 121 30.87 -21.55 26.03
N PRO A 122 29.57 -21.21 26.19
CA PRO A 122 29.09 -20.45 27.33
C PRO A 122 29.47 -21.10 28.66
N VAL A 123 29.93 -20.28 29.61
CA VAL A 123 30.22 -20.75 30.98
C VAL A 123 28.94 -20.87 31.81
N LEU A 124 27.90 -20.11 31.44
CA LEU A 124 26.56 -20.12 32.03
C LEU A 124 25.56 -20.59 30.96
N ASP A 125 24.58 -21.39 31.38
CA ASP A 125 23.44 -21.76 30.54
C ASP A 125 22.48 -20.56 30.45
N ASP A 126 21.91 -20.29 29.27
CA ASP A 126 20.98 -19.18 29.00
C ASP A 126 21.51 -17.79 29.40
N ASP A 127 22.74 -17.49 28.99
CA ASP A 127 23.47 -16.28 29.37
C ASP A 127 23.00 -15.04 28.62
N THR A 128 22.04 -14.32 29.21
CA THR A 128 21.46 -13.07 28.71
C THR A 128 22.50 -12.06 28.22
N LEU A 129 23.64 -11.96 28.93
CA LEU A 129 24.69 -11.00 28.61
C LEU A 129 25.26 -11.22 27.19
N LEU A 130 25.38 -12.48 26.73
CA LEU A 130 25.97 -12.79 25.42
C LEU A 130 25.08 -12.33 24.26
N TYR A 131 23.78 -12.20 24.47
CA TYR A 131 22.81 -11.75 23.46
C TYR A 131 22.77 -10.22 23.34
N SER A 132 23.19 -9.50 24.39
CA SER A 132 23.19 -8.04 24.45
C SER A 132 24.57 -7.40 24.22
N LEU A 133 25.57 -8.17 23.76
CA LEU A 133 26.92 -7.66 23.53
C LEU A 133 27.01 -6.72 22.32
N ASP A 134 26.14 -6.89 21.31
CA ASP A 134 26.11 -6.03 20.11
C ASP A 134 25.56 -4.63 20.42
N ASP A 135 24.66 -4.50 21.41
CA ASP A 135 24.07 -3.21 21.80
C ASP A 135 25.06 -2.30 22.57
N LEU A 136 26.20 -2.85 23.02
CA LEU A 136 27.20 -2.13 23.83
C LEU A 136 28.16 -1.27 23.00
N THR A 137 28.22 -1.46 21.68
CA THR A 137 29.14 -0.70 20.81
C THR A 137 28.59 0.65 20.36
N ASP A 138 27.28 0.88 20.51
CA ASP A 138 26.57 2.04 19.96
C ASP A 138 26.38 3.20 20.96
N GLU A 139 26.77 3.04 22.22
CA GLU A 139 26.64 4.10 23.23
C GLU A 139 27.83 5.08 23.21
N VAL A 140 27.69 6.15 22.41
CA VAL A 140 28.57 7.34 22.46
C VAL A 140 28.07 8.31 23.55
N GLU A 141 28.95 8.60 24.52
CA GLU A 141 28.76 9.69 25.49
C GLU A 141 28.90 11.08 24.82
N VAL A 142 27.87 11.90 25.00
CA VAL A 142 27.84 13.37 25.17
C VAL A 142 28.60 14.25 24.15
N GLU A 143 27.99 14.55 23.00
CA GLU A 143 28.22 15.81 22.27
C GLU A 143 26.91 16.39 21.70
N ASP A 144 26.67 17.67 21.99
CA ASP A 144 25.71 18.66 21.47
C ASP A 144 24.38 18.15 20.84
N PRO A 145 23.21 18.29 21.52
CA PRO A 145 21.93 17.69 21.09
C PRO A 145 21.38 18.20 19.74
N ASP A 146 21.74 19.42 19.30
CA ASP A 146 21.25 19.93 18.01
C ASP A 146 21.93 19.27 16.81
N LYS A 147 23.23 18.93 16.91
CA LYS A 147 23.94 18.27 15.81
C LYS A 147 23.63 16.78 15.70
N SER A 148 23.33 16.13 16.82
CA SER A 148 22.95 14.71 16.86
C SER A 148 21.58 14.49 16.21
N ASN A 149 20.61 15.35 16.52
CA ASN A 149 19.29 15.29 15.91
C ASN A 149 19.33 15.62 14.42
N GLU A 150 20.08 16.65 14.01
CA GLU A 150 20.26 16.96 12.58
C GLU A 150 20.91 15.80 11.83
N LYS A 151 21.97 15.19 12.39
CA LYS A 151 22.64 14.05 11.78
C LYS A 151 21.74 12.81 11.72
N ARG A 152 20.96 12.55 12.78
CA ARG A 152 20.01 11.43 12.81
C ARG A 152 18.85 11.63 11.83
N ILE A 153 18.37 12.86 11.69
CA ILE A 153 17.36 13.22 10.68
C ILE A 153 17.95 13.04 9.28
N LEU A 154 19.20 13.43 9.05
CA LEU A 154 19.87 13.27 7.76
C LEU A 154 20.10 11.79 7.43
N GLU A 155 20.55 10.99 8.39
CA GLU A 155 20.71 9.54 8.24
C GLU A 155 19.39 8.83 7.98
N LEU A 156 18.32 9.20 8.71
CA LEU A 156 16.97 8.66 8.48
C LEU A 156 16.38 9.12 7.13
N GLN A 157 16.69 10.33 6.68
CA GLN A 157 16.30 10.83 5.36
C GLN A 157 17.05 10.08 4.25
N GLU A 158 18.36 9.88 4.40
CA GLU A 158 19.16 9.08 3.46
C GLU A 158 18.71 7.61 3.45
N GLU A 159 18.37 7.04 4.60
CA GLU A 159 17.85 5.68 4.69
C GLU A 159 16.46 5.58 4.05
N LEU A 160 15.57 6.55 4.28
CA LEU A 160 14.27 6.64 3.60
C LEU A 160 14.42 6.80 2.09
N GLU A 161 15.33 7.66 1.61
CA GLU A 161 15.59 7.83 0.19
C GLU A 161 16.21 6.58 -0.41
N ARG A 162 17.12 5.91 0.30
CA ARG A 162 17.71 4.65 -0.12
C ARG A 162 16.67 3.54 -0.17
N LEU A 163 15.76 3.46 0.80
CA LEU A 163 14.68 2.48 0.81
C LEU A 163 13.66 2.77 -0.31
N LYS A 164 13.31 4.04 -0.53
CA LYS A 164 12.43 4.46 -1.65
C LYS A 164 13.08 4.17 -3.00
N THR A 165 14.39 4.41 -3.12
CA THR A 165 15.16 4.13 -4.33
C THR A 165 15.26 2.62 -4.54
N GLN A 166 15.57 1.82 -3.51
CA GLN A 166 15.56 0.36 -3.60
C GLN A 166 14.17 -0.20 -3.92
N PHE A 167 13.11 0.39 -3.38
CA PHE A 167 11.74 -0.02 -3.66
C PHE A 167 11.34 0.35 -5.10
N SER A 168 11.74 1.53 -5.57
CA SER A 168 11.59 1.98 -6.96
C SER A 168 12.38 1.08 -7.92
N GLU A 169 13.65 0.81 -7.64
CA GLU A 169 14.53 -0.08 -8.40
C GLU A 169 14.03 -1.52 -8.40
N TYR A 170 13.54 -2.03 -7.26
CA TYR A 170 12.94 -3.36 -7.17
C TYR A 170 11.66 -3.43 -7.99
N ARG A 171 10.82 -2.40 -7.92
CA ARG A 171 9.60 -2.31 -8.73
C ARG A 171 9.91 -2.20 -10.21
N LEU A 172 10.89 -1.37 -10.59
CA LEU A 172 11.36 -1.23 -11.96
C LEU A 172 12.02 -2.52 -12.44
N ALA A 173 12.73 -3.26 -11.58
CA ALA A 173 13.29 -4.56 -11.89
C ALA A 173 12.20 -5.64 -12.03
N VAL A 174 11.10 -5.56 -11.28
CA VAL A 174 9.92 -6.41 -11.47
C VAL A 174 9.23 -6.06 -12.79
N GLN A 175 9.02 -4.78 -13.08
CA GLN A 175 8.45 -4.31 -14.34
C GLN A 175 9.34 -4.65 -15.54
N LYS A 176 10.67 -4.55 -15.39
CA LYS A 176 11.68 -4.91 -16.39
C LYS A 176 11.84 -6.41 -16.51
N SER A 177 11.73 -7.19 -15.44
CA SER A 177 11.65 -8.66 -15.50
C SER A 177 10.40 -9.11 -16.26
N ILE A 178 9.30 -8.37 -16.15
CA ILE A 178 8.08 -8.58 -16.93
C ILE A 178 8.32 -8.17 -18.40
N GLY A 179 8.97 -7.02 -18.65
CA GLY A 179 9.31 -6.51 -19.99
C GLY A 179 10.37 -7.31 -20.76
N GLU A 180 11.40 -7.82 -20.09
CA GLU A 180 12.47 -8.64 -20.69
C GLU A 180 11.95 -10.04 -21.07
N GLN A 181 10.94 -10.56 -20.37
CA GLN A 181 10.24 -11.78 -20.78
C GLN A 181 9.33 -11.55 -22.00
N LEU A 182 8.78 -10.34 -22.16
CA LEU A 182 8.01 -9.93 -23.35
C LEU A 182 8.89 -9.73 -24.61
N ALA A 183 10.16 -9.38 -24.47
CA ALA A 183 11.10 -9.14 -25.58
C ALA A 183 11.87 -10.41 -26.04
N GLY A 184 11.77 -11.52 -25.31
CA GLY A 184 12.60 -12.72 -25.49
C GLY A 184 12.23 -13.68 -26.63
N THR A 185 11.46 -13.30 -27.65
CA THR A 185 11.10 -14.18 -28.78
C THR A 185 11.43 -13.60 -30.15
N SER A 186 12.71 -13.39 -30.43
CA SER A 186 13.19 -13.34 -31.82
C SER A 186 14.70 -13.58 -31.93
N VAL A 187 15.12 -14.85 -32.06
CA VAL A 187 16.02 -15.35 -33.13
C VAL A 187 15.84 -16.88 -33.22
N ASN A 188 15.43 -17.37 -34.40
CA ASN A 188 15.45 -18.80 -34.77
C ASN A 188 16.88 -19.23 -35.13
N ASP A 189 17.32 -20.39 -34.64
CA ASP A 189 17.99 -21.38 -35.49
C ASP A 189 17.60 -22.80 -35.02
N ASN A 190 17.04 -23.56 -35.95
CA ASN A 190 16.52 -24.93 -35.80
C ASN A 190 17.63 -25.94 -36.21
N PRO A 191 17.61 -27.23 -35.80
CA PRO A 191 16.44 -28.09 -36.03
C PRO A 191 16.14 -29.20 -34.99
N ALA A 192 14.85 -29.51 -34.88
CA ALA A 192 14.22 -30.84 -35.01
C ALA A 192 13.21 -31.19 -33.89
N GLY A 193 11.92 -31.18 -34.26
CA GLY A 193 10.97 -32.24 -33.92
C GLY A 193 10.31 -32.23 -32.54
N SER A 194 9.38 -31.29 -32.29
CA SER A 194 8.07 -31.61 -31.68
C SER A 194 7.11 -30.43 -31.88
N GLU A 195 5.93 -30.70 -32.42
CA GLU A 195 4.87 -29.69 -32.61
C GLU A 195 4.24 -29.36 -31.26
N ILE A 196 4.63 -28.22 -30.67
CA ILE A 196 3.89 -27.55 -29.61
C ILE A 196 2.93 -26.56 -30.30
N PRO A 197 1.62 -26.51 -29.94
CA PRO A 197 0.72 -25.54 -30.54
C PRO A 197 1.19 -24.12 -30.19
N LYS A 198 1.42 -23.28 -31.20
CA LYS A 198 1.73 -21.87 -30.99
C LYS A 198 0.49 -21.18 -30.41
N ARG A 199 0.58 -20.71 -29.16
CA ARG A 199 -0.43 -19.82 -28.55
C ARG A 199 -0.41 -18.46 -29.25
N GLY A 200 -1.54 -17.77 -29.27
CA GLY A 200 -1.62 -16.40 -29.78
C GLY A 200 -1.02 -15.40 -28.79
N ARG A 201 -0.49 -14.26 -29.28
CA ARG A 201 0.12 -13.19 -28.45
C ARG A 201 -0.75 -12.71 -27.28
N ILE A 202 -2.07 -12.68 -27.47
CA ILE A 202 -3.06 -12.31 -26.45
C ILE A 202 -3.19 -13.41 -25.38
N GLU A 203 -3.16 -14.68 -25.79
CA GLU A 203 -3.24 -15.82 -24.85
C GLU A 203 -1.97 -15.93 -24.00
N GLU A 204 -0.81 -15.56 -24.55
CA GLU A 204 0.45 -15.45 -23.82
C GLU A 204 0.41 -14.31 -22.80
N ALA A 205 0.03 -13.10 -23.22
CA ALA A 205 -0.14 -11.96 -22.30
C ALA A 205 -1.13 -12.24 -21.16
N ASP A 206 -2.23 -12.96 -21.44
CA ASP A 206 -3.15 -13.45 -20.43
C ASP A 206 -2.50 -14.45 -19.47
N ALA A 207 -1.75 -15.42 -20.00
CA ALA A 207 -1.06 -16.41 -19.18
C ALA A 207 -0.03 -15.76 -18.25
N ASP A 208 0.72 -14.77 -18.75
CA ASP A 208 1.73 -14.03 -17.98
C ASP A 208 1.07 -13.20 -16.89
N TYR A 209 -0.03 -12.52 -17.20
CA TYR A 209 -0.87 -11.83 -16.22
C TYR A 209 -1.32 -12.78 -15.09
N PHE A 210 -1.95 -13.92 -15.39
CA PHE A 210 -2.41 -14.82 -14.32
C PHE A 210 -1.24 -15.45 -13.53
N THR A 211 -0.08 -15.58 -14.16
CA THR A 211 1.14 -16.08 -13.52
C THR A 211 1.68 -15.07 -12.52
N SER A 212 1.67 -13.76 -12.83
CA SER A 212 2.12 -12.71 -11.89
C SER A 212 1.29 -12.72 -10.60
N TYR A 213 -0.03 -12.95 -10.70
CA TYR A 213 -0.92 -13.08 -9.53
C TYR A 213 -0.79 -14.41 -8.78
N SER A 214 0.08 -15.34 -9.20
CA SER A 214 0.37 -16.55 -8.42
C SER A 214 1.40 -16.32 -7.30
N PHE A 215 2.14 -15.21 -7.33
CA PHE A 215 3.20 -14.90 -6.36
C PHE A 215 2.66 -14.22 -5.11
N ASN A 216 3.25 -14.50 -3.94
CA ASN A 216 2.80 -13.91 -2.67
C ASN A 216 2.98 -12.39 -2.59
N THR A 217 4.03 -11.88 -3.22
CA THR A 217 4.48 -10.48 -3.08
C THR A 217 3.43 -9.48 -3.55
N ILE A 218 2.76 -9.75 -4.67
CA ILE A 218 1.68 -8.87 -5.16
C ILE A 218 0.48 -8.88 -4.21
N HIS A 219 0.12 -10.04 -3.65
CA HIS A 219 -0.97 -10.14 -2.67
C HIS A 219 -0.63 -9.49 -1.34
N GLU A 220 0.64 -9.52 -0.93
CA GLU A 220 1.12 -8.82 0.27
C GLU A 220 1.01 -7.30 0.10
N THR A 221 1.47 -6.74 -1.03
CA THR A 221 1.29 -5.32 -1.36
C THR A 221 -0.18 -4.93 -1.34
N MET A 222 -1.03 -5.71 -2.00
CA MET A 222 -2.47 -5.50 -2.04
C MET A 222 -3.12 -5.54 -0.64
N LEU A 223 -2.74 -6.49 0.22
CA LEU A 223 -3.30 -6.61 1.56
C LEU A 223 -2.78 -5.56 2.54
N LYS A 224 -1.55 -5.05 2.35
CA LYS A 224 -0.97 -3.95 3.12
C LYS A 224 -1.52 -2.58 2.73
N ASP A 225 -2.12 -2.46 1.55
CA ASP A 225 -2.90 -1.29 1.17
C ASP A 225 -4.19 -1.23 2.01
N THR A 226 -4.11 -0.51 3.12
CA THR A 226 -5.21 -0.34 4.07
C THR A 226 -6.31 0.53 3.51
N VAL A 227 -6.00 1.58 2.71
CA VAL A 227 -7.02 2.42 2.07
C VAL A 227 -7.94 1.58 1.20
N ARG A 228 -7.36 0.71 0.37
CA ARG A 228 -8.10 -0.24 -0.45
C ARG A 228 -8.89 -1.21 0.40
N THR A 229 -8.19 -1.99 1.24
CA THR A 229 -8.78 -3.16 1.89
C THR A 229 -9.83 -2.76 2.91
N ASP A 230 -9.62 -1.65 3.63
CA ASP A 230 -10.56 -1.13 4.61
C ASP A 230 -11.79 -0.54 3.95
N ALA A 231 -11.68 0.13 2.79
CA ALA A 231 -12.87 0.65 2.11
C ALA A 231 -13.87 -0.47 1.74
N TYR A 232 -13.39 -1.62 1.25
CA TYR A 232 -14.28 -2.77 1.02
C TYR A 232 -14.82 -3.34 2.34
N ARG A 233 -13.95 -3.56 3.33
CA ARG A 233 -14.32 -4.11 4.64
C ARG A 233 -15.41 -3.26 5.30
N ASP A 234 -15.18 -1.96 5.39
CA ASP A 234 -16.01 -1.00 6.10
C ASP A 234 -17.36 -0.86 5.37
N PHE A 235 -17.37 -0.77 4.04
CA PHE A 235 -18.64 -0.80 3.30
C PHE A 235 -19.44 -2.08 3.58
N ILE A 236 -18.79 -3.24 3.53
CA ILE A 236 -19.44 -4.54 3.78
C ILE A 236 -19.96 -4.63 5.22
N TYR A 237 -19.18 -4.17 6.21
CA TYR A 237 -19.53 -4.28 7.63
C TYR A 237 -20.52 -3.23 8.12
N ASP A 238 -20.45 -2.02 7.61
CA ASP A 238 -21.42 -0.96 7.93
C ASP A 238 -22.77 -1.24 7.27
N ASN A 239 -22.78 -2.05 6.20
CA ASN A 239 -23.98 -2.42 5.46
C ASN A 239 -24.30 -3.92 5.55
N LYS A 240 -23.99 -4.60 6.66
CA LYS A 240 -24.30 -6.04 6.86
C LYS A 240 -25.72 -6.44 6.48
N GLY A 241 -26.69 -5.56 6.72
CA GLY A 241 -28.09 -5.77 6.33
C GLY A 241 -28.31 -5.98 4.83
N LEU A 242 -27.45 -5.41 3.97
CA LEU A 242 -27.49 -5.62 2.52
C LEU A 242 -26.93 -6.99 2.11
N PHE A 243 -25.95 -7.52 2.86
CA PHE A 243 -25.27 -8.78 2.58
C PHE A 243 -25.96 -9.99 3.22
N LYS A 244 -26.69 -9.77 4.32
CA LYS A 244 -27.34 -10.85 5.07
C LYS A 244 -28.28 -11.67 4.17
N ASP A 245 -28.12 -12.99 4.24
CA ASP A 245 -28.92 -13.97 3.49
C ASP A 245 -28.80 -13.85 1.95
N LYS A 246 -27.83 -13.08 1.44
CA LYS A 246 -27.60 -12.87 0.00
C LYS A 246 -26.58 -13.83 -0.60
N VAL A 247 -26.69 -14.02 -1.92
CA VAL A 247 -25.68 -14.72 -2.72
C VAL A 247 -24.75 -13.68 -3.34
N VAL A 248 -23.45 -13.79 -3.04
CA VAL A 248 -22.42 -12.84 -3.47
C VAL A 248 -21.47 -13.52 -4.46
N LEU A 249 -21.09 -12.82 -5.53
CA LEU A 249 -20.02 -13.21 -6.44
C LEU A 249 -18.80 -12.31 -6.20
N ASP A 250 -17.65 -12.91 -5.93
CA ASP A 250 -16.36 -12.23 -5.82
C ASP A 250 -15.54 -12.54 -7.09
N VAL A 251 -15.42 -11.56 -7.99
CA VAL A 251 -14.73 -11.71 -9.28
C VAL A 251 -13.28 -11.27 -9.15
N GLY A 252 -12.35 -12.21 -9.37
CA GLY A 252 -10.92 -12.01 -9.12
C GLY A 252 -10.61 -12.08 -7.63
N CYS A 253 -11.06 -13.14 -6.95
CA CYS A 253 -11.05 -13.18 -5.49
C CYS A 253 -9.65 -13.20 -4.87
N GLY A 254 -8.59 -13.51 -5.64
CA GLY A 254 -7.22 -13.55 -5.17
C GLY A 254 -7.05 -14.48 -3.97
N THR A 255 -6.64 -13.91 -2.83
CA THR A 255 -6.48 -14.63 -1.55
C THR A 255 -7.78 -14.99 -0.83
N GLY A 256 -8.93 -14.51 -1.33
CA GLY A 256 -10.26 -14.71 -0.75
C GLY A 256 -10.64 -13.71 0.34
N ILE A 257 -9.90 -12.61 0.52
CA ILE A 257 -10.13 -11.65 1.61
C ILE A 257 -11.52 -10.99 1.54
N LEU A 258 -11.93 -10.51 0.35
CA LEU A 258 -13.24 -9.86 0.17
C LEU A 258 -14.38 -10.87 0.35
N SER A 259 -14.20 -12.08 -0.16
CA SER A 259 -15.11 -13.20 0.10
C SER A 259 -15.31 -13.47 1.59
N MET A 260 -14.23 -13.45 2.40
CA MET A 260 -14.31 -13.64 3.85
C MET A 260 -15.02 -12.48 4.55
N PHE A 261 -14.84 -11.23 4.10
CA PHE A 261 -15.62 -10.09 4.60
C PHE A 261 -17.12 -10.29 4.33
N CYS A 262 -17.49 -10.71 3.12
CA CYS A 262 -18.89 -10.96 2.76
C CYS A 262 -19.51 -12.10 3.60
N ALA A 263 -18.79 -13.20 3.78
CA ALA A 263 -19.24 -14.31 4.62
C ALA A 263 -19.43 -13.87 6.09
N LYS A 264 -18.46 -13.12 6.63
CA LYS A 264 -18.55 -12.57 8.00
C LYS A 264 -19.66 -11.53 8.16
N ALA A 265 -20.08 -10.88 7.08
CA ALA A 265 -21.24 -9.97 7.07
C ALA A 265 -22.60 -10.70 7.03
N GLY A 266 -22.60 -12.04 6.89
CA GLY A 266 -23.81 -12.85 6.92
C GLY A 266 -24.34 -13.26 5.55
N ALA A 267 -23.52 -13.19 4.50
CA ALA A 267 -23.88 -13.73 3.18
C ALA A 267 -24.28 -15.20 3.30
N LYS A 268 -25.36 -15.58 2.60
CA LYS A 268 -25.84 -16.97 2.54
C LYS A 268 -24.85 -17.87 1.80
N MET A 269 -24.24 -17.32 0.75
CA MET A 269 -23.26 -18.01 -0.08
C MET A 269 -22.37 -16.97 -0.74
N VAL A 270 -21.08 -17.24 -0.80
CA VAL A 270 -20.13 -16.45 -1.59
C VAL A 270 -19.48 -17.36 -2.63
N ILE A 271 -19.47 -16.94 -3.88
CA ILE A 271 -18.82 -17.65 -4.98
C ILE A 271 -17.57 -16.85 -5.32
N ALA A 272 -16.40 -17.41 -5.00
CA ALA A 272 -15.11 -16.76 -5.16
C ALA A 272 -14.46 -17.29 -6.44
N VAL A 273 -14.33 -16.45 -7.47
CA VAL A 273 -13.81 -16.85 -8.79
C VAL A 273 -12.44 -16.23 -9.03
N ASP A 274 -11.45 -17.05 -9.36
CA ASP A 274 -10.13 -16.60 -9.79
C ASP A 274 -9.50 -17.62 -10.74
N ASN A 275 -8.82 -17.16 -11.78
CA ASN A 275 -8.17 -18.04 -12.75
C ASN A 275 -6.75 -18.48 -12.31
N SER A 276 -6.09 -17.66 -11.49
CA SER A 276 -4.73 -17.87 -11.02
C SER A 276 -4.63 -19.04 -10.03
N ASN A 277 -3.42 -19.59 -9.85
CA ASN A 277 -3.18 -20.67 -8.89
C ASN A 277 -3.36 -20.22 -7.43
N ILE A 278 -3.41 -18.92 -7.16
CA ILE A 278 -3.69 -18.36 -5.83
C ILE A 278 -4.99 -18.88 -5.22
N ILE A 279 -5.96 -19.29 -6.06
CA ILE A 279 -7.23 -19.88 -5.63
C ILE A 279 -7.05 -21.12 -4.71
N GLN A 280 -5.91 -21.83 -4.81
CA GLN A 280 -5.59 -22.92 -3.90
C GLN A 280 -5.33 -22.40 -2.48
N LYS A 281 -4.53 -21.32 -2.36
CA LYS A 281 -4.29 -20.64 -1.08
C LYS A 281 -5.55 -19.98 -0.54
N ALA A 282 -6.40 -19.43 -1.43
CA ALA A 282 -7.70 -18.90 -1.03
C ALA A 282 -8.56 -19.97 -0.33
N ARG A 283 -8.64 -21.18 -0.90
CA ARG A 283 -9.35 -22.31 -0.26
C ARG A 283 -8.78 -22.64 1.12
N GLU A 284 -7.45 -22.68 1.25
CA GLU A 284 -6.80 -22.92 2.54
C GLU A 284 -7.09 -21.81 3.56
N ASN A 285 -7.01 -20.54 3.15
CA ASN A 285 -7.33 -19.39 3.99
C ASN A 285 -8.77 -19.46 4.48
N ILE A 286 -9.72 -19.72 3.57
CA ILE A 286 -11.15 -19.85 3.87
C ILE A 286 -11.40 -20.98 4.86
N TYR A 287 -10.78 -22.14 4.65
CA TYR A 287 -10.90 -23.29 5.56
C TYR A 287 -10.33 -22.99 6.95
N LYS A 288 -9.14 -22.37 7.03
CA LYS A 288 -8.50 -21.99 8.30
C LYS A 288 -9.33 -20.99 9.12
N ASN A 289 -10.16 -20.18 8.44
CA ASN A 289 -11.04 -19.20 9.06
C ASN A 289 -12.48 -19.71 9.24
N GLY A 290 -12.76 -20.99 8.95
CA GLY A 290 -14.05 -21.63 9.20
C GLY A 290 -15.18 -21.18 8.26
N PHE A 291 -14.87 -20.69 7.06
CA PHE A 291 -15.87 -20.20 6.10
C PHE A 291 -16.12 -21.15 4.91
N GLU A 292 -15.59 -22.37 4.94
CA GLU A 292 -15.70 -23.35 3.85
C GLU A 292 -17.14 -23.79 3.55
N HIS A 293 -18.05 -23.61 4.51
CA HIS A 293 -19.46 -23.92 4.36
C HIS A 293 -20.28 -22.79 3.72
N VAL A 294 -19.71 -21.58 3.61
CA VAL A 294 -20.34 -20.39 3.00
C VAL A 294 -19.69 -20.03 1.67
N ILE A 295 -18.35 -20.11 1.60
CA ILE A 295 -17.56 -19.64 0.45
C ILE A 295 -17.16 -20.82 -0.44
N ARG A 296 -17.52 -20.74 -1.72
CA ARG A 296 -17.16 -21.72 -2.74
C ARG A 296 -16.19 -21.13 -3.76
N CYS A 297 -14.95 -21.61 -3.74
CA CYS A 297 -13.92 -21.22 -4.70
C CYS A 297 -14.03 -21.96 -6.04
N VAL A 298 -14.16 -21.22 -7.14
CA VAL A 298 -14.19 -21.71 -8.51
C VAL A 298 -12.94 -21.22 -9.24
N ARG A 299 -12.19 -22.14 -9.84
CA ARG A 299 -11.02 -21.78 -10.64
C ARG A 299 -11.42 -21.61 -12.10
N GLY A 300 -11.08 -20.46 -12.69
CA GLY A 300 -11.24 -20.19 -14.11
C GLY A 300 -11.52 -18.71 -14.40
N LYS A 301 -11.56 -18.36 -15.69
CA LYS A 301 -12.05 -17.05 -16.14
C LYS A 301 -13.56 -16.96 -15.92
N ILE A 302 -14.08 -15.80 -15.50
CA ILE A 302 -15.50 -15.67 -15.17
C ILE A 302 -16.41 -15.98 -16.37
N GLU A 303 -15.93 -15.68 -17.58
CA GLU A 303 -16.58 -15.92 -18.86
C GLU A 303 -16.67 -17.41 -19.24
N GLU A 304 -15.82 -18.25 -18.66
CA GLU A 304 -15.67 -19.67 -19.00
C GLU A 304 -16.26 -20.61 -17.94
N VAL A 305 -16.47 -20.11 -16.72
CA VAL A 305 -16.99 -20.91 -15.61
C VAL A 305 -18.52 -20.84 -15.51
N SER A 306 -19.12 -21.96 -15.10
CA SER A 306 -20.54 -22.00 -14.73
C SER A 306 -20.69 -21.86 -13.23
N LEU A 307 -21.45 -20.85 -12.80
CA LEU A 307 -21.78 -20.66 -11.38
C LEU A 307 -22.75 -21.76 -10.90
N PRO A 308 -22.71 -22.13 -9.61
CA PRO A 308 -23.64 -23.10 -9.04
C PRO A 308 -25.09 -22.59 -8.91
N VAL A 309 -25.31 -21.32 -9.23
CA VAL A 309 -26.60 -20.62 -9.19
C VAL A 309 -26.75 -19.83 -10.50
N PRO A 310 -27.99 -19.60 -10.98
CA PRO A 310 -28.20 -18.85 -12.21
C PRO A 310 -27.94 -17.34 -12.05
N GLN A 311 -28.16 -16.79 -10.85
CA GLN A 311 -28.00 -15.37 -10.57
C GLN A 311 -27.48 -15.13 -9.15
N VAL A 312 -26.91 -13.94 -8.93
CA VAL A 312 -26.37 -13.45 -7.66
C VAL A 312 -26.98 -12.10 -7.30
N ASP A 313 -27.07 -11.80 -6.01
CA ASP A 313 -27.64 -10.55 -5.49
C ASP A 313 -26.62 -9.40 -5.54
N ILE A 314 -25.34 -9.72 -5.33
CA ILE A 314 -24.25 -8.75 -5.18
C ILE A 314 -23.01 -9.25 -5.94
N ILE A 315 -22.36 -8.35 -6.67
CA ILE A 315 -21.01 -8.57 -7.20
C ILE A 315 -20.05 -7.68 -6.43
N VAL A 316 -19.03 -8.29 -5.84
CA VAL A 316 -17.88 -7.63 -5.24
C VAL A 316 -16.67 -7.92 -6.14
N SER A 317 -15.89 -6.89 -6.47
CA SER A 317 -14.67 -7.11 -7.23
C SER A 317 -13.71 -5.95 -7.00
N GLU A 318 -12.43 -6.29 -6.83
CA GLU A 318 -11.32 -5.36 -6.93
C GLU A 318 -10.71 -5.57 -8.32
N TRP A 319 -11.07 -4.68 -9.24
CA TRP A 319 -10.77 -4.78 -10.67
C TRP A 319 -9.89 -3.63 -11.17
N MET A 320 -9.60 -2.67 -10.30
CA MET A 320 -9.00 -1.41 -10.69
C MET A 320 -7.52 -1.63 -11.02
N GLY A 321 -7.10 -1.24 -12.22
CA GLY A 321 -5.69 -1.24 -12.60
C GLY A 321 -5.02 0.12 -12.43
N TYR A 322 -3.74 0.21 -12.79
CA TYR A 322 -3.05 1.50 -12.92
C TYR A 322 -3.75 2.40 -13.95
N GLY A 323 -3.84 3.70 -13.68
CA GLY A 323 -4.67 4.59 -14.52
C GLY A 323 -6.13 4.11 -14.64
N LEU A 324 -6.64 3.38 -13.64
CA LEU A 324 -7.94 2.69 -13.53
C LEU A 324 -8.16 1.52 -14.50
N LEU A 325 -7.90 1.72 -15.80
CA LEU A 325 -8.34 0.80 -16.87
C LEU A 325 -7.23 -0.09 -17.43
N PHE A 326 -5.99 0.04 -16.94
CA PHE A 326 -4.91 -0.90 -17.24
C PHE A 326 -5.26 -2.32 -16.74
N GLU A 327 -4.67 -3.35 -17.35
CA GLU A 327 -4.96 -4.78 -17.11
C GLU A 327 -6.35 -5.27 -17.56
N ALA A 328 -7.27 -4.36 -17.90
CA ALA A 328 -8.56 -4.62 -18.55
C ALA A 328 -9.51 -5.59 -17.81
N MET A 329 -9.40 -5.72 -16.48
CA MET A 329 -10.28 -6.62 -15.70
C MET A 329 -11.74 -6.14 -15.61
N LEU A 330 -12.01 -4.84 -15.82
CA LEU A 330 -13.37 -4.30 -15.79
C LEU A 330 -14.29 -4.99 -16.81
N ASP A 331 -13.78 -5.39 -17.98
CA ASP A 331 -14.55 -6.13 -18.99
C ASP A 331 -15.17 -7.41 -18.41
N SER A 332 -14.40 -8.18 -17.64
CA SER A 332 -14.84 -9.41 -16.98
C SER A 332 -15.89 -9.14 -15.90
N VAL A 333 -15.76 -8.03 -15.16
CA VAL A 333 -16.73 -7.62 -14.14
C VAL A 333 -18.05 -7.19 -14.79
N LEU A 334 -18.00 -6.44 -15.89
CA LEU A 334 -19.19 -6.05 -16.65
C LEU A 334 -19.87 -7.26 -17.30
N TRP A 335 -19.09 -8.22 -17.82
CA TRP A 335 -19.62 -9.48 -18.30
C TRP A 335 -20.34 -10.24 -17.18
N ALA A 336 -19.75 -10.34 -15.99
CA ALA A 336 -20.37 -11.00 -14.84
C ALA A 336 -21.66 -10.30 -14.39
N ARG A 337 -21.68 -8.96 -14.39
CA ARG A 337 -22.87 -8.15 -14.12
C ARG A 337 -24.00 -8.52 -15.08
N ASP A 338 -23.73 -8.51 -16.37
CA ASP A 338 -24.75 -8.69 -17.40
C ASP A 338 -25.31 -10.12 -17.45
N HIS A 339 -24.52 -11.12 -17.03
CA HIS A 339 -24.91 -12.53 -17.08
C HIS A 339 -25.49 -13.04 -15.75
N TYR A 340 -24.97 -12.57 -14.61
CA TYR A 340 -25.26 -13.16 -13.31
C TYR A 340 -25.94 -12.22 -12.32
N LEU A 341 -25.83 -10.89 -12.44
CA LEU A 341 -26.45 -10.01 -11.45
C LEU A 341 -27.98 -9.97 -11.66
N VAL A 342 -28.73 -10.11 -10.56
CA VAL A 342 -30.19 -9.89 -10.60
C VAL A 342 -30.52 -8.43 -10.94
N PRO A 343 -31.69 -8.13 -11.56
CA PRO A 343 -32.14 -6.75 -11.71
C PRO A 343 -32.21 -6.02 -10.36
N GLY A 344 -31.54 -4.87 -10.26
CA GLY A 344 -31.44 -4.11 -9.00
C GLY A 344 -30.45 -4.69 -7.98
N GLY A 345 -29.63 -5.68 -8.37
CA GLY A 345 -28.51 -6.16 -7.59
C GLY A 345 -27.43 -5.09 -7.39
N LEU A 346 -26.54 -5.34 -6.44
CA LEU A 346 -25.54 -4.37 -5.99
C LEU A 346 -24.17 -4.64 -6.59
N MET A 347 -23.53 -3.60 -7.14
CA MET A 347 -22.10 -3.61 -7.49
C MET A 347 -21.28 -3.00 -6.36
N VAL A 348 -20.17 -3.64 -6.00
CA VAL A 348 -19.24 -3.20 -4.95
C VAL A 348 -17.80 -3.24 -5.49
N PRO A 349 -17.17 -2.07 -5.77
CA PRO A 349 -17.70 -0.73 -5.62
C PRO A 349 -18.83 -0.43 -6.61
N SER A 350 -19.52 0.69 -6.41
CA SER A 350 -20.67 1.05 -7.23
C SER A 350 -20.31 2.00 -8.38
N HIS A 351 -19.33 2.87 -8.14
CA HIS A 351 -18.91 3.93 -9.04
C HIS A 351 -17.40 4.17 -8.89
N THR A 352 -16.78 4.55 -9.99
CA THR A 352 -15.42 5.10 -10.02
C THR A 352 -15.39 6.33 -10.91
N THR A 353 -14.42 7.23 -10.71
CA THR A 353 -14.24 8.42 -11.55
C THR A 353 -12.77 8.60 -11.87
N LEU A 354 -12.45 8.92 -13.12
CA LEU A 354 -11.12 9.34 -13.54
C LEU A 354 -10.97 10.86 -13.50
N ARG A 355 -9.86 11.32 -12.93
CA ARG A 355 -9.50 12.74 -12.80
C ARG A 355 -8.19 13.04 -13.51
N ILE A 356 -8.10 14.25 -14.03
CA ILE A 356 -6.87 14.82 -14.60
C ILE A 356 -6.57 16.17 -13.96
N ALA A 357 -5.29 16.47 -13.75
CA ALA A 357 -4.84 17.77 -13.31
C ALA A 357 -3.48 18.14 -13.93
N PRO A 358 -3.16 19.45 -14.04
CA PRO A 358 -1.86 19.88 -14.53
C PRO A 358 -0.76 19.49 -13.54
N TYR A 359 0.37 19.04 -14.07
CA TYR A 359 1.50 18.52 -13.29
C TYR A 359 2.78 19.32 -13.54
N VAL A 360 3.45 19.69 -12.46
CA VAL A 360 4.78 20.33 -12.46
C VAL A 360 5.60 19.70 -11.35
N ASP A 361 6.76 19.17 -11.70
CA ASP A 361 7.70 18.58 -10.75
C ASP A 361 9.12 18.64 -11.33
N SER A 362 9.79 19.77 -11.06
CA SER A 362 11.15 19.99 -11.55
C SER A 362 12.15 18.99 -10.96
N ASP A 363 11.96 18.53 -9.72
CA ASP A 363 12.84 17.54 -9.09
C ASP A 363 12.71 16.17 -9.79
N PHE A 364 11.48 15.78 -10.14
CA PHE A 364 11.23 14.58 -10.92
C PHE A 364 11.81 14.69 -12.33
N VAL A 365 11.59 15.81 -13.02
CA VAL A 365 12.19 16.05 -14.34
C VAL A 365 13.72 16.03 -14.26
N ASP A 366 14.32 16.61 -13.23
CA ASP A 366 15.77 16.65 -13.10
C ASP A 366 16.37 15.27 -12.83
N SER A 367 15.75 14.49 -11.95
CA SER A 367 16.19 13.14 -11.62
C SER A 367 15.92 12.11 -12.72
N HIS A 368 14.84 12.25 -13.50
CA HIS A 368 14.44 11.25 -14.50
C HIS A 368 14.82 11.64 -15.94
N VAL A 369 14.81 12.93 -16.29
CA VAL A 369 15.05 13.42 -17.66
C VAL A 369 16.37 14.16 -17.75
N THR A 370 16.61 15.19 -16.92
CA THR A 370 17.84 16.01 -17.01
C THR A 370 19.09 15.19 -16.65
N PHE A 371 18.99 14.25 -15.72
CA PHE A 371 20.06 13.35 -15.28
C PHE A 371 20.85 12.75 -16.45
N TRP A 372 20.16 12.23 -17.48
CA TRP A 372 20.78 11.56 -18.62
C TRP A 372 21.65 12.47 -19.49
N LYS A 373 21.47 13.80 -19.41
CA LYS A 373 22.28 14.76 -20.18
C LYS A 373 23.71 14.89 -19.63
N SER A 374 23.94 14.54 -18.36
CA SER A 374 25.27 14.57 -17.75
C SER A 374 25.41 13.59 -16.59
N VAL A 375 25.72 12.34 -16.92
CA VAL A 375 25.95 11.27 -15.95
C VAL A 375 27.46 11.15 -15.72
N TYR A 376 27.95 11.63 -14.58
CA TYR A 376 29.39 11.73 -14.26
C TYR A 376 30.21 12.46 -15.33
N GLY A 377 29.63 13.47 -15.98
CA GLY A 377 30.26 14.24 -17.06
C GLY A 377 30.15 13.62 -18.46
N PHE A 378 29.48 12.47 -18.60
CA PHE A 378 29.18 11.85 -19.89
C PHE A 378 27.74 12.16 -20.33
N ASP A 379 27.57 12.46 -21.61
CA ASP A 379 26.25 12.59 -22.23
C ASP A 379 25.68 11.20 -22.51
N MET A 380 24.59 10.85 -21.83
CA MET A 380 23.84 9.61 -21.99
C MET A 380 22.43 9.86 -22.52
N SER A 381 22.23 10.94 -23.29
CA SER A 381 20.91 11.31 -23.83
C SER A 381 20.27 10.23 -24.72
N SER A 382 21.03 9.22 -25.18
CA SER A 382 20.45 8.04 -25.84
C SER A 382 19.50 7.25 -24.94
N MET A 383 19.64 7.37 -23.61
CA MET A 383 18.75 6.73 -22.64
C MET A 383 17.40 7.46 -22.50
N LEU A 384 17.24 8.63 -23.14
CA LEU A 384 15.97 9.37 -23.21
C LEU A 384 15.04 8.86 -24.31
N GLU A 385 15.45 7.84 -25.08
CA GLU A 385 14.60 7.23 -26.10
C GLU A 385 13.27 6.77 -25.47
N ASN A 386 12.16 7.25 -26.02
CA ASN A 386 10.78 6.97 -25.57
C ASN A 386 10.42 7.42 -24.13
N ILE A 387 11.25 8.20 -23.44
CA ILE A 387 10.98 8.62 -22.04
C ILE A 387 9.67 9.43 -21.89
N HIS A 388 9.24 10.11 -22.96
CA HIS A 388 7.99 10.86 -23.01
C HIS A 388 6.84 10.09 -23.67
N ASP A 389 7.09 8.87 -24.14
CA ASP A 389 6.08 8.05 -24.82
C ASP A 389 5.44 7.04 -23.85
N GLU A 390 5.95 6.92 -22.63
CA GLU A 390 5.45 6.02 -21.60
C GLU A 390 4.70 6.77 -20.49
N ALA A 391 3.59 6.20 -20.05
CA ALA A 391 2.86 6.66 -18.88
C ALA A 391 3.53 6.10 -17.62
N ILE A 392 3.92 6.97 -16.70
CA ILE A 392 4.70 6.60 -15.52
C ILE A 392 3.78 6.42 -14.33
N VAL A 393 3.83 5.25 -13.68
CA VAL A 393 3.12 5.01 -12.43
C VAL A 393 4.04 5.38 -11.27
N THR A 394 3.73 6.48 -10.60
CA THR A 394 4.52 6.96 -9.46
C THR A 394 3.66 7.70 -8.45
N THR A 395 4.14 7.77 -7.22
CA THR A 395 3.53 8.61 -6.18
C THR A 395 3.94 10.05 -6.41
N THR A 396 2.93 10.91 -6.51
CA THR A 396 3.06 12.35 -6.70
C THR A 396 2.68 13.06 -5.42
N LYS A 397 3.33 14.20 -5.16
CA LYS A 397 3.03 15.01 -3.97
C LYS A 397 1.92 16.02 -4.27
N PRO A 398 1.10 16.43 -3.29
CA PRO A 398 0.06 17.46 -3.49
C PRO A 398 0.56 18.73 -4.17
N GLU A 399 1.79 19.15 -3.91
CA GLU A 399 2.37 20.40 -4.41
C GLU A 399 2.68 20.33 -5.91
N THR A 400 2.79 19.12 -6.47
CA THR A 400 3.00 18.92 -7.92
C THR A 400 1.74 19.20 -8.75
N VAL A 401 0.57 19.29 -8.10
CA VAL A 401 -0.72 19.59 -8.73
C VAL A 401 -1.02 21.09 -8.64
N VAL A 402 -0.54 21.82 -9.64
CA VAL A 402 -0.52 23.30 -9.70
C VAL A 402 -1.85 23.95 -10.14
N GLY A 403 -2.93 23.17 -10.20
CA GLY A 403 -4.24 23.61 -10.69
C GLY A 403 -5.43 22.90 -10.06
N SER A 404 -6.63 23.22 -10.53
CA SER A 404 -7.81 22.40 -10.26
C SER A 404 -7.69 21.05 -10.96
N SER A 405 -8.36 20.04 -10.42
CA SER A 405 -8.58 18.77 -11.12
C SER A 405 -9.95 18.78 -11.80
N ALA A 406 -10.10 17.96 -12.83
CA ALA A 406 -11.38 17.76 -13.52
C ALA A 406 -11.68 16.27 -13.62
N VAL A 407 -12.92 15.87 -13.29
CA VAL A 407 -13.42 14.53 -13.64
C VAL A 407 -13.72 14.53 -15.12
N PHE A 408 -13.05 13.66 -15.88
CA PHE A 408 -13.29 13.54 -17.32
C PHE A 408 -14.09 12.29 -17.68
N LEU A 409 -14.07 11.25 -16.83
CA LEU A 409 -14.92 10.08 -17.00
C LEU A 409 -15.49 9.61 -15.66
N PRO A 410 -16.81 9.69 -15.46
CA PRO A 410 -17.52 8.91 -14.47
C PRO A 410 -17.84 7.50 -15.00
N LEU A 411 -17.71 6.49 -14.13
CA LEU A 411 -17.95 5.09 -14.44
C LEU A 411 -19.00 4.50 -13.47
N PRO A 412 -20.30 4.69 -13.74
CA PRO A 412 -21.35 4.01 -12.99
C PRO A 412 -21.39 2.53 -13.34
N LEU A 413 -20.90 1.66 -12.44
CA LEU A 413 -20.69 0.24 -12.73
C LEU A 413 -21.98 -0.55 -12.98
N HIS A 414 -23.12 -0.01 -12.56
CA HIS A 414 -24.42 -0.62 -12.83
C HIS A 414 -24.87 -0.48 -14.28
N THR A 415 -24.36 0.50 -15.04
CA THR A 415 -24.88 0.84 -16.38
C THR A 415 -23.81 0.96 -17.47
N ILE A 416 -22.56 1.27 -17.13
CA ILE A 416 -21.49 1.45 -18.12
C ILE A 416 -21.26 0.18 -18.94
N THR A 417 -20.98 0.32 -20.24
CA THR A 417 -20.67 -0.81 -21.13
C THR A 417 -19.19 -0.87 -21.49
N VAL A 418 -18.74 -2.03 -22.01
CA VAL A 418 -17.35 -2.24 -22.44
C VAL A 418 -16.96 -1.27 -23.55
N GLU A 419 -17.88 -0.93 -24.45
CA GLU A 419 -17.65 0.02 -25.54
C GLU A 419 -17.37 1.43 -25.04
N GLU A 420 -17.90 1.80 -23.87
CA GLU A 420 -17.69 3.11 -23.25
C GLU A 420 -16.31 3.23 -22.56
N LEU A 421 -15.56 2.12 -22.42
CA LEU A 421 -14.22 2.10 -21.85
C LEU A 421 -13.13 2.52 -22.85
N SER A 422 -13.48 2.71 -24.13
CA SER A 422 -12.65 3.37 -25.13
C SER A 422 -13.31 4.68 -25.53
N PHE A 423 -12.71 5.80 -25.14
CA PHE A 423 -13.39 7.08 -25.18
C PHE A 423 -12.43 8.23 -25.46
N VAL A 424 -13.02 9.38 -25.83
CA VAL A 424 -12.38 10.70 -25.78
C VAL A 424 -13.32 11.63 -25.03
N LYS A 425 -12.84 12.24 -23.95
CA LYS A 425 -13.65 13.11 -23.07
C LYS A 425 -12.95 14.43 -22.83
N SER A 426 -13.71 15.52 -22.85
CA SER A 426 -13.19 16.86 -22.61
C SER A 426 -12.90 17.11 -21.13
N PHE A 427 -11.92 17.95 -20.84
CA PHE A 427 -11.65 18.48 -19.51
C PHE A 427 -11.35 19.98 -19.58
N GLU A 428 -11.51 20.65 -18.43
CA GLU A 428 -11.16 22.06 -18.25
C GLU A 428 -10.59 22.23 -16.84
N VAL A 429 -9.38 22.78 -16.74
CA VAL A 429 -8.67 22.98 -15.48
C VAL A 429 -8.16 24.41 -15.38
N THR A 430 -8.10 24.95 -14.17
CA THR A 430 -7.63 26.32 -13.91
C THR A 430 -6.41 26.29 -13.00
N LEU A 431 -5.34 27.00 -13.40
CA LEU A 431 -4.11 27.10 -12.62
C LEU A 431 -4.33 27.90 -11.33
N LYS A 432 -3.77 27.40 -10.22
CA LYS A 432 -3.89 28.03 -8.89
C LYS A 432 -2.73 28.99 -8.60
N GLU A 433 -1.65 28.89 -9.36
CA GLU A 433 -0.42 29.67 -9.24
C GLU A 433 0.24 29.92 -10.60
N ASP A 434 1.26 30.78 -10.60
CA ASP A 434 2.09 31.03 -11.78
C ASP A 434 3.12 29.90 -11.90
N ILE A 435 3.27 29.33 -13.09
CA ILE A 435 4.21 28.22 -13.35
C ILE A 435 5.10 28.53 -14.56
N PRO A 436 6.39 28.14 -14.53
CA PRO A 436 7.33 28.39 -15.63
C PRO A 436 6.93 27.65 -16.91
N GLY A 437 6.27 26.50 -16.75
CA GLY A 437 5.63 25.72 -17.79
C GLY A 437 4.98 24.48 -17.18
N LEU A 438 4.32 23.69 -18.04
CA LEU A 438 3.62 22.48 -17.63
C LEU A 438 4.51 21.26 -17.92
N ASP A 439 4.99 20.55 -16.91
CA ASP A 439 5.83 19.35 -17.12
C ASP A 439 5.02 18.15 -17.61
N GLY A 440 3.70 18.13 -17.38
CA GLY A 440 2.83 17.06 -17.85
C GLY A 440 1.43 17.08 -17.27
N TRP A 441 0.84 15.89 -17.21
CA TRP A 441 -0.48 15.65 -16.63
C TRP A 441 -0.39 14.58 -15.54
N ASN A 442 -1.21 14.73 -14.51
CA ASN A 442 -1.38 13.72 -13.48
C ASN A 442 -2.81 13.17 -13.55
N ILE A 443 -2.93 11.85 -13.66
CA ILE A 443 -4.20 11.13 -13.71
C ILE A 443 -4.32 10.19 -12.52
N TRP A 444 -5.47 10.21 -11.86
CA TRP A 444 -5.81 9.28 -10.79
C TRP A 444 -7.31 8.95 -10.83
N PHE A 445 -7.74 8.08 -9.92
CA PHE A 445 -9.15 7.74 -9.81
C PHE A 445 -9.66 7.80 -8.37
N ASP A 446 -10.97 7.97 -8.26
CA ASP A 446 -11.69 7.88 -7.00
C ASP A 446 -12.71 6.75 -7.09
N THR A 447 -12.98 6.09 -5.97
CA THR A 447 -13.90 4.95 -5.88
C THR A 447 -14.95 5.19 -4.81
N PHE A 448 -16.21 4.91 -5.13
CA PHE A 448 -17.37 5.16 -4.27
C PHE A 448 -18.22 3.90 -4.07
N PHE A 449 -18.59 3.66 -2.82
CA PHE A 449 -19.38 2.51 -2.40
C PHE A 449 -20.75 2.99 -1.93
N LEU A 450 -21.74 2.90 -2.81
CA LEU A 450 -23.10 3.35 -2.54
C LEU A 450 -23.98 2.15 -2.16
N PRO A 451 -24.88 2.29 -1.18
CA PRO A 451 -25.71 1.19 -0.68
C PRO A 451 -26.91 0.87 -1.59
N SER A 452 -27.07 1.57 -2.72
CA SER A 452 -28.18 1.36 -3.64
C SER A 452 -27.78 1.71 -5.08
N PRO A 453 -28.22 0.92 -6.08
CA PRO A 453 -28.01 1.24 -7.50
C PRO A 453 -28.72 2.51 -7.97
N THR A 454 -29.69 3.01 -7.19
CA THR A 454 -30.47 4.22 -7.52
C THR A 454 -29.97 5.48 -6.80
N PHE A 455 -28.93 5.35 -5.97
CA PHE A 455 -28.37 6.46 -5.23
C PHE A 455 -27.72 7.46 -6.19
N LYS A 456 -28.14 8.72 -6.11
CA LYS A 456 -27.58 9.81 -6.93
C LYS A 456 -26.66 10.68 -6.09
N PHE A 457 -25.50 10.99 -6.62
CA PHE A 457 -24.56 11.94 -6.05
C PHE A 457 -23.92 12.76 -7.16
N ASP A 458 -23.27 13.85 -6.79
CA ASP A 458 -22.47 14.63 -7.74
C ASP A 458 -21.19 13.86 -8.05
N GLU A 459 -21.01 13.41 -9.29
CA GLU A 459 -19.84 12.63 -9.70
C GLU A 459 -18.54 13.46 -9.66
N ASN A 460 -18.62 14.79 -9.57
CA ASN A 460 -17.46 15.65 -9.37
C ASN A 460 -17.03 15.78 -7.91
N VAL A 461 -17.80 15.20 -6.98
CA VAL A 461 -17.52 15.28 -5.54
C VAL A 461 -16.17 14.65 -5.21
N GLU A 462 -15.47 15.21 -4.24
CA GLU A 462 -14.28 14.57 -3.68
C GLU A 462 -14.68 13.48 -2.68
N PRO A 463 -13.92 12.38 -2.59
CA PRO A 463 -14.18 11.32 -1.59
C PRO A 463 -14.26 11.82 -0.15
N SER A 464 -13.52 12.87 0.19
CA SER A 464 -13.54 13.49 1.52
C SER A 464 -14.94 14.02 1.91
N GLU A 465 -15.72 14.54 0.95
CA GLU A 465 -17.07 15.05 1.20
C GLU A 465 -18.12 13.94 1.26
N ILE A 466 -17.92 12.85 0.53
CA ILE A 466 -18.76 11.66 0.62
C ILE A 466 -18.58 10.98 1.97
N LYS A 467 -17.34 10.89 2.47
CA LYS A 467 -17.05 10.39 3.84
C LYS A 467 -17.79 11.19 4.92
N LYS A 468 -17.85 12.52 4.80
CA LYS A 468 -18.61 13.39 5.73
C LYS A 468 -20.11 13.10 5.75
N LYS A 469 -20.66 12.49 4.69
CA LYS A 469 -22.07 12.05 4.60
C LYS A 469 -22.29 10.64 5.15
N GLY A 470 -21.28 10.02 5.75
CA GLY A 470 -21.35 8.66 6.30
C GLY A 470 -21.32 7.56 5.22
N LEU A 471 -20.81 7.88 4.04
CA LEU A 471 -20.65 6.93 2.93
C LEU A 471 -19.18 6.58 2.74
N ILE A 472 -18.92 5.39 2.20
CA ILE A 472 -17.55 4.91 1.99
C ILE A 472 -17.08 5.28 0.59
N ALA A 473 -15.91 5.91 0.53
CA ALA A 473 -15.21 6.26 -0.71
C ALA A 473 -13.71 6.38 -0.44
N PHE A 474 -12.88 6.28 -1.46
CA PHE A 474 -11.47 6.61 -1.35
C PHE A 474 -10.95 7.26 -2.64
N THR A 475 -9.82 7.94 -2.52
CA THR A 475 -9.10 8.56 -3.64
C THR A 475 -7.74 7.88 -3.78
N THR A 476 -7.27 7.68 -5.01
CA THR A 476 -5.85 7.41 -5.28
C THR A 476 -5.10 8.68 -5.65
N GLY A 477 -5.72 9.86 -5.55
CA GLY A 477 -5.08 11.13 -5.86
C GLY A 477 -4.03 11.55 -4.84
N PRO A 478 -3.17 12.52 -5.20
CA PRO A 478 -2.03 12.93 -4.38
C PRO A 478 -2.42 13.55 -3.03
N PHE A 479 -3.68 14.00 -2.89
CA PHE A 479 -4.21 14.60 -1.67
C PHE A 479 -4.66 13.57 -0.61
N GLY A 480 -4.70 12.28 -0.97
CA GLY A 480 -5.05 11.19 -0.07
C GLY A 480 -3.83 10.46 0.48
N THR A 481 -4.08 9.47 1.33
CA THR A 481 -3.07 8.49 1.73
C THR A 481 -2.62 7.67 0.52
N GLU A 482 -1.33 7.39 0.41
CA GLU A 482 -0.77 6.60 -0.69
C GLU A 482 -1.44 5.22 -0.78
N THR A 483 -1.75 4.82 -2.00
CA THR A 483 -2.29 3.51 -2.35
C THR A 483 -1.31 2.82 -3.30
N HIS A 484 -1.39 1.49 -3.43
CA HIS A 484 -0.48 0.77 -4.32
C HIS A 484 -0.65 1.14 -5.80
N TRP A 485 -1.82 1.68 -6.21
CA TRP A 485 -2.06 2.19 -7.55
C TRP A 485 -1.31 3.48 -7.86
N GLN A 486 -0.99 4.26 -6.83
CA GLN A 486 -0.37 5.57 -6.94
C GLN A 486 -1.11 6.46 -7.95
N GLN A 487 -0.38 7.21 -8.78
CA GLN A 487 -0.94 8.02 -9.86
C GLN A 487 -0.22 7.77 -11.18
N CYS A 488 -0.86 8.17 -12.28
CA CYS A 488 -0.37 8.03 -13.64
C CYS A 488 0.12 9.39 -14.14
N VAL A 489 1.43 9.56 -14.24
CA VAL A 489 2.11 10.77 -14.70
C VAL A 489 2.40 10.67 -16.19
N LEU A 490 1.97 11.67 -16.94
CA LEU A 490 2.13 11.80 -18.39
C LEU A 490 3.05 12.99 -18.68
N LEU A 491 4.35 12.75 -18.82
CA LEU A 491 5.33 13.82 -19.06
C LEU A 491 5.15 14.43 -20.44
N ALA A 492 4.92 15.74 -20.49
CA ALA A 492 4.80 16.49 -21.74
C ALA A 492 6.15 16.59 -22.45
N ASN A 493 6.15 16.29 -23.75
CA ASN A 493 7.30 16.45 -24.62
C ASN A 493 7.28 17.86 -25.22
N HIS A 494 8.09 18.75 -24.67
CA HIS A 494 8.22 20.12 -25.20
C HIS A 494 9.03 20.22 -26.50
N SER A 495 9.57 19.11 -27.02
CA SER A 495 10.37 19.07 -28.26
C SER A 495 11.50 20.10 -28.29
N GLY A 496 12.10 20.40 -27.12
CA GLY A 496 13.16 21.39 -26.96
C GLY A 496 12.72 22.85 -27.07
N LYS A 497 11.41 23.15 -27.06
CA LYS A 497 10.90 24.52 -26.96
C LYS A 497 11.00 25.02 -25.52
N GLU A 498 11.24 26.32 -25.36
CA GLU A 498 11.21 26.92 -24.03
C GLU A 498 9.82 26.78 -23.39
N PRO A 499 9.76 26.48 -22.08
CA PRO A 499 8.52 26.45 -21.33
C PRO A 499 7.74 27.76 -21.51
N THR A 500 6.45 27.65 -21.81
CA THR A 500 5.58 28.83 -21.87
C THR A 500 5.15 29.18 -20.46
N LEU A 501 5.47 30.39 -20.01
CA LEU A 501 5.03 30.89 -18.71
C LEU A 501 3.50 30.91 -18.65
N LEU A 502 2.92 30.24 -17.66
CA LEU A 502 1.48 30.20 -17.43
C LEU A 502 1.14 30.92 -16.14
N LYS A 503 0.03 31.66 -16.15
CA LYS A 503 -0.36 32.50 -15.02
C LYS A 503 -1.47 31.89 -14.20
N LYS A 504 -1.50 32.22 -12.92
CA LYS A 504 -2.60 31.94 -12.01
C LYS A 504 -3.92 32.40 -12.61
N GLY A 505 -4.94 31.55 -12.53
CA GLY A 505 -6.27 31.79 -13.07
C GLY A 505 -6.40 31.51 -14.57
N GLN A 506 -5.30 31.22 -15.28
CA GLN A 506 -5.36 30.75 -16.66
C GLN A 506 -6.01 29.37 -16.70
N THR A 507 -6.83 29.15 -17.74
CA THR A 507 -7.60 27.94 -17.91
C THR A 507 -7.08 27.15 -19.10
N ILE A 508 -6.81 25.87 -18.90
CA ILE A 508 -6.36 24.94 -19.93
C ILE A 508 -7.54 24.03 -20.26
N LYS A 509 -7.89 23.96 -21.54
CA LYS A 509 -8.99 23.12 -22.04
C LYS A 509 -8.42 22.03 -22.92
N GLY A 510 -9.03 20.86 -22.87
CA GLY A 510 -8.50 19.73 -23.62
C GLY A 510 -9.45 18.55 -23.68
N SER A 511 -8.90 17.43 -24.14
CA SER A 511 -9.55 16.13 -24.10
C SER A 511 -8.55 15.02 -23.76
N VAL A 512 -9.00 14.04 -22.98
CA VAL A 512 -8.28 12.80 -22.69
C VAL A 512 -8.93 11.67 -23.47
N GLY A 513 -8.12 10.90 -24.19
CA GLY A 513 -8.49 9.69 -24.89
C GLY A 513 -7.89 8.46 -24.21
N TYR A 514 -8.70 7.42 -24.01
CA TYR A 514 -8.24 6.10 -23.55
C TYR A 514 -8.59 5.09 -24.61
N GLN A 515 -7.61 4.28 -25.02
CA GLN A 515 -7.81 3.25 -26.04
C GLN A 515 -6.98 2.01 -25.73
N LYS A 516 -7.60 0.82 -25.80
CA LYS A 516 -6.85 -0.44 -25.78
C LYS A 516 -6.06 -0.56 -27.09
N LYS A 517 -4.77 -0.91 -27.01
CA LYS A 517 -3.90 -1.03 -28.20
C LYS A 517 -4.51 -1.92 -29.28
N GLU A 518 -5.09 -3.04 -28.85
CA GLU A 518 -5.76 -4.02 -29.69
C GLU A 518 -6.95 -4.62 -28.93
N LYS A 519 -7.90 -5.23 -29.63
CA LYS A 519 -9.04 -5.89 -28.99
C LYS A 519 -8.56 -7.03 -28.09
N GLY A 520 -8.88 -6.97 -26.79
CA GLY A 520 -8.43 -7.95 -25.79
C GLY A 520 -7.03 -7.67 -25.24
N SER A 521 -6.38 -6.58 -25.64
CA SER A 521 -5.11 -6.15 -25.05
C SER A 521 -5.33 -5.64 -23.62
N ARG A 522 -4.34 -5.92 -22.77
CA ARG A 522 -4.21 -5.39 -21.41
C ARG A 522 -3.47 -4.04 -21.36
N ALA A 523 -2.76 -3.69 -22.44
CA ALA A 523 -2.07 -2.43 -22.59
C ALA A 523 -3.02 -1.31 -23.04
N LEU A 524 -2.73 -0.10 -22.56
CA LEU A 524 -3.58 1.07 -22.71
C LEU A 524 -2.78 2.22 -23.31
N ASP A 525 -3.32 2.83 -24.36
CA ASP A 525 -2.83 4.10 -24.89
C ASP A 525 -3.68 5.25 -24.32
N ILE A 526 -3.00 6.26 -23.79
CA ILE A 526 -3.61 7.47 -23.23
C ILE A 526 -3.18 8.64 -24.10
N GLU A 527 -4.14 9.32 -24.73
CA GLU A 527 -3.91 10.52 -25.52
C GLU A 527 -4.41 11.74 -24.75
N VAL A 528 -3.59 12.79 -24.65
CA VAL A 528 -4.06 14.09 -24.14
C VAL A 528 -3.87 15.12 -25.22
N LEU A 529 -4.95 15.85 -25.48
CA LEU A 529 -4.95 17.05 -26.31
C LEU A 529 -5.28 18.23 -25.41
N TRP A 530 -4.48 19.29 -25.44
CA TRP A 530 -4.70 20.47 -24.62
C TRP A 530 -4.37 21.73 -25.38
N ASP A 531 -5.08 22.81 -25.07
CA ASP A 531 -4.90 24.13 -25.65
C ASP A 531 -4.53 25.13 -24.56
N ILE A 532 -3.45 25.85 -24.82
CA ILE A 532 -2.97 26.95 -24.00
C ILE A 532 -2.93 28.19 -24.90
N ASP A 533 -3.84 29.14 -24.68
CA ASP A 533 -3.94 30.41 -25.42
C ASP A 533 -3.94 30.25 -26.96
N GLY A 534 -4.60 29.20 -27.48
CA GLY A 534 -4.67 28.89 -28.91
C GLY A 534 -3.49 28.07 -29.45
N ASN A 535 -2.54 27.70 -28.59
CA ASN A 535 -1.50 26.73 -28.91
C ASN A 535 -1.95 25.32 -28.52
N GLN A 536 -2.48 24.60 -29.50
CA GLN A 536 -2.92 23.23 -29.32
C GLN A 536 -1.72 22.27 -29.34
N GLN A 537 -1.64 21.43 -28.32
CA GLN A 537 -0.67 20.34 -28.18
C GLN A 537 -1.42 19.02 -28.09
N ARG A 538 -0.79 17.96 -28.60
CA ARG A 538 -1.33 16.60 -28.60
C ARG A 538 -0.17 15.64 -28.39
N GLN A 539 -0.33 14.72 -27.46
CA GLN A 539 0.65 13.68 -27.19
C GLN A 539 -0.04 12.38 -26.77
N LEU A 540 0.61 11.28 -27.10
CA LEU A 540 0.17 9.91 -26.81
C LEU A 540 1.19 9.28 -25.89
N TRP A 541 0.71 8.62 -24.84
CA TRP A 541 1.51 7.80 -23.93
C TRP A 541 0.99 6.38 -23.94
N SER A 542 1.90 5.43 -23.80
CA SER A 542 1.60 4.01 -23.66
C SER A 542 1.78 3.61 -22.20
N LEU A 543 0.78 2.94 -21.64
CA LEU A 543 0.85 2.22 -20.37
C LEU A 543 0.89 0.72 -20.68
N GLN A 544 2.04 0.09 -20.43
CA GLN A 544 2.34 -1.30 -20.83
C GLN A 544 2.59 -2.22 -19.64
#